data_AF-A0A2M8F9V5-F1
#
_entry.id   AF-A0A2M8F9V5-F1
#
_cell.length_a   1.000
_cell.length_b   1.000
_cell.length_c   1.000
_cell.angle_alpha   90.00
_cell.angle_beta   90.00
_cell.angle_gamma   90.00
#
_symmetry.space_group_name_H-M   'P 1'
#
loop_
_entity.id
_entity.type
_entity.pdbx_description
1 polymer ?
#
loop_
_entity_poly.entity_id
_entity_poly.type
_entity_poly.pdbx_seq_one_letter_code
_entity_poly.pdbx_strand_id
1 'polypeptide(L)'
;MQTNNKLILGITGNMAAGKTTITDYIKERYGGVSFRFSTMLRDVLSRIHVEETRDNLQQLSTFLRSTFGEDLMSKVIAEDVKEATDTIIIVEGVRRPSDVAYLKEIPGFHLIAVTADIRTRFDRITKRSENPDDQTKTFEVFEKEQTQEAEIKIDEISRDAEVVIDNNGSLEELYTQVDEFVLKFTS
;
A
#
# COMPACT_ATOMS: atom_id res chain seq x y z
N MET A 1 3.07 29.91 7.55
CA MET A 1 3.25 28.45 7.43
C MET A 1 2.03 27.94 6.69
N GLN A 2 2.18 27.36 5.50
CA GLN A 2 1.04 26.74 4.82
C GLN A 2 0.60 25.55 5.68
N THR A 3 -0.54 25.68 6.34
CA THR A 3 -1.29 24.54 6.86
C THR A 3 -1.78 23.79 5.64
N ASN A 4 -0.95 22.90 5.11
CA ASN A 4 -1.30 22.12 3.94
C ASN A 4 -2.37 21.12 4.39
N ASN A 5 -3.63 21.39 4.00
CA ASN A 5 -4.81 20.61 4.36
C ASN A 5 -4.86 19.33 3.52
N LYS A 6 -3.77 18.56 3.52
CA LYS A 6 -3.61 17.33 2.76
C LYS A 6 -4.32 16.20 3.50
N LEU A 7 -5.07 15.39 2.76
CA LEU A 7 -5.53 14.08 3.18
C LEU A 7 -4.54 13.03 2.67
N ILE A 8 -3.75 12.44 3.57
CA ILE A 8 -2.73 11.45 3.23
C ILE A 8 -3.21 10.09 3.73
N LEU A 9 -3.48 9.18 2.82
CA LEU A 9 -4.07 7.87 3.09
C LEU A 9 -2.99 6.78 2.94
N GLY A 10 -2.47 6.28 4.05
CA GLY A 10 -1.63 5.08 4.05
C GLY A 10 -2.49 3.84 3.95
N ILE A 11 -2.33 3.04 2.89
CA ILE A 11 -3.15 1.83 2.69
C ILE A 11 -2.32 0.58 3.01
N THR A 12 -2.76 -0.17 4.02
CA THR A 12 -2.23 -1.49 4.40
C THR A 12 -3.29 -2.59 4.23
N GLY A 13 -2.87 -3.84 4.28
CA GLY A 13 -3.75 -5.01 4.17
C GLY A 13 -3.08 -6.18 3.46
N ASN A 14 -3.55 -7.39 3.74
CA ASN A 14 -2.91 -8.62 3.27
C ASN A 14 -2.97 -8.75 1.74
N MET A 15 -2.21 -9.69 1.18
CA MET A 15 -2.25 -9.99 -0.26
C MET A 15 -3.69 -10.29 -0.71
N ALA A 16 -4.08 -9.72 -1.85
CA ALA A 16 -5.42 -9.81 -2.46
C ALA A 16 -6.61 -9.26 -1.63
N ALA A 17 -6.35 -8.41 -0.63
CA ALA A 17 -7.41 -7.70 0.10
C ALA A 17 -8.14 -6.59 -0.68
N GLY A 18 -7.63 -6.16 -1.85
CA GLY A 18 -8.28 -5.13 -2.69
C GLY A 18 -7.75 -3.70 -2.53
N LYS A 19 -6.55 -3.53 -1.96
CA LYS A 19 -5.88 -2.22 -1.78
C LYS A 19 -5.77 -1.40 -3.08
N THR A 20 -5.42 -2.04 -4.19
CA THR A 20 -5.31 -1.38 -5.49
C THR A 20 -6.67 -0.90 -5.98
N THR A 21 -7.74 -1.68 -5.79
CA THR A 21 -9.11 -1.29 -6.12
C THR A 21 -9.54 -0.03 -5.38
N ILE A 22 -9.24 0.08 -4.08
CA ILE A 22 -9.50 1.28 -3.30
C ILE A 22 -8.67 2.46 -3.80
N THR A 23 -7.38 2.23 -4.09
CA THR A 23 -6.50 3.28 -4.62
C THR A 23 -7.04 3.83 -5.93
N ASP A 24 -7.38 2.97 -6.89
CA ASP A 24 -7.89 3.36 -8.20
C ASP A 24 -9.22 4.09 -8.06
N TYR A 25 -10.12 3.61 -7.18
CA TYR A 25 -11.37 4.29 -6.89
C TYR A 25 -11.17 5.71 -6.33
N ILE A 26 -10.26 5.89 -5.36
CA ILE A 26 -9.99 7.22 -4.80
C ILE A 26 -9.40 8.16 -5.86
N LYS A 27 -8.50 7.65 -6.72
CA LYS A 27 -7.92 8.42 -7.82
C LYS A 27 -9.00 8.87 -8.81
N GLU A 28 -9.88 7.96 -9.22
CA GLU A 28 -10.94 8.24 -10.20
C GLU A 28 -12.03 9.15 -9.63
N ARG A 29 -12.44 8.93 -8.37
CA ARG A 29 -13.57 9.63 -7.76
C ARG A 29 -13.21 10.99 -7.18
N TYR A 30 -12.03 11.10 -6.58
CA TYR A 30 -11.60 12.26 -5.80
C TYR A 30 -10.37 12.97 -6.35
N GLY A 31 -9.74 12.45 -7.42
CA GLY A 31 -8.56 13.07 -8.04
C GLY A 31 -7.27 12.90 -7.22
N GLY A 32 -7.18 11.85 -6.39
CA GLY A 32 -5.99 11.57 -5.61
C GLY A 32 -4.78 11.18 -6.45
N VAL A 33 -3.57 11.38 -5.91
CA VAL A 33 -2.31 10.87 -6.46
C VAL A 33 -1.80 9.72 -5.60
N SER A 34 -1.17 8.70 -6.19
CA SER A 34 -0.59 7.59 -5.43
C SER A 34 0.94 7.54 -5.50
N PHE A 35 1.54 7.32 -4.33
CA PHE A 35 2.97 7.09 -4.14
C PHE A 35 3.19 5.64 -3.74
N ARG A 36 4.21 5.03 -4.32
CA ARG A 36 4.59 3.64 -4.05
C ARG A 36 6.03 3.63 -3.58
N PHE A 37 6.33 2.82 -2.57
CA PHE A 37 7.71 2.60 -2.11
C PHE A 37 8.67 2.18 -3.23
N SER A 38 8.16 1.48 -4.25
CA SER A 38 8.97 1.03 -5.38
C SER A 38 9.26 2.12 -6.41
N THR A 39 8.59 3.27 -6.39
CA THR A 39 8.78 4.35 -7.38
C THR A 39 10.24 4.82 -7.40
N MET A 40 10.82 5.13 -6.24
CA MET A 40 12.22 5.57 -6.16
C MET A 40 13.21 4.55 -6.73
N LEU A 41 12.91 3.25 -6.63
CA LEU A 41 13.78 2.20 -7.17
C LEU A 41 13.69 2.17 -8.70
N ARG A 42 12.49 2.34 -9.23
CA ARG A 42 12.23 2.44 -10.67
C ARG A 42 12.90 3.68 -11.25
N ASP A 43 12.81 4.82 -10.58
CA ASP A 43 13.48 6.05 -11.00
C ASP A 43 14.99 5.87 -11.12
N VAL A 44 15.62 5.21 -10.14
CA VAL A 44 17.06 4.90 -10.17
C VAL A 44 17.38 3.95 -11.31
N LEU A 45 16.67 2.82 -11.45
CA LEU A 45 16.92 1.83 -12.52
C LEU A 45 16.76 2.46 -13.91
N SER A 46 15.69 3.23 -14.10
CA SER A 46 15.42 3.99 -15.32
C SER A 46 16.55 4.97 -15.64
N ARG A 47 17.03 5.72 -14.63
CA ARG A 47 18.12 6.68 -14.78
C ARG A 47 19.45 6.05 -15.20
N ILE A 48 19.71 4.82 -14.79
CA ILE A 48 20.92 4.07 -15.14
C ILE A 48 20.72 3.09 -16.30
N HIS A 49 19.55 3.14 -16.98
CA HIS A 49 19.19 2.30 -18.11
C HIS A 49 19.25 0.79 -17.81
N VAL A 50 18.81 0.38 -16.62
CA VAL A 50 18.64 -1.02 -16.22
C VAL A 50 17.15 -1.38 -16.25
N GLU A 51 16.83 -2.57 -16.74
CA GLU A 51 15.45 -3.05 -16.85
C GLU A 51 14.79 -3.20 -15.47
N GLU A 52 13.52 -2.77 -15.35
CA GLU A 52 12.75 -2.79 -14.09
C GLU A 52 12.19 -4.18 -13.75
N THR A 53 13.04 -5.20 -13.80
CA THR A 53 12.67 -6.56 -13.41
C THR A 53 12.50 -6.66 -11.89
N ARG A 54 11.68 -7.62 -11.44
CA ARG A 54 11.49 -7.90 -10.01
C ARG A 54 12.80 -8.23 -9.29
N ASP A 55 13.71 -8.89 -9.98
CA ASP A 55 15.03 -9.24 -9.45
C ASP A 55 15.90 -7.97 -9.27
N ASN A 56 16.00 -7.13 -10.31
CA ASN A 56 16.75 -5.88 -10.25
C ASN A 56 16.24 -4.93 -9.16
N LEU A 57 14.92 -4.80 -9.01
CA LEU A 57 14.30 -4.00 -7.95
C LEU A 57 14.68 -4.53 -6.56
N GLN A 58 14.67 -5.86 -6.35
CA GLN A 58 15.04 -6.46 -5.06
C GLN A 58 16.54 -6.28 -4.75
N GLN A 59 17.41 -6.48 -5.74
CA GLN A 59 18.84 -6.27 -5.60
C GLN A 59 19.16 -4.81 -5.24
N LEU A 60 18.61 -3.85 -6.00
CA LEU A 60 18.80 -2.43 -5.73
C LEU A 60 18.26 -2.05 -4.35
N SER A 61 17.07 -2.52 -4.00
CA SER A 61 16.44 -2.27 -2.70
C SER A 61 17.32 -2.77 -1.54
N THR A 62 17.93 -3.94 -1.69
CA THR A 62 18.84 -4.53 -0.69
C THR A 62 20.15 -3.74 -0.60
N PHE A 63 20.75 -3.38 -1.73
CA PHE A 63 21.94 -2.56 -1.79
C PHE A 63 21.74 -1.20 -1.10
N LEU A 64 20.66 -0.49 -1.44
CA LEU A 64 20.37 0.82 -0.89
C LEU A 64 20.12 0.77 0.62
N ARG A 65 19.35 -0.21 1.11
CA ARG A 65 19.11 -0.37 2.56
C ARG A 65 20.38 -0.72 3.33
N SER A 66 21.20 -1.63 2.83
CA SER A 66 22.46 -2.00 3.48
C SER A 66 23.47 -0.84 3.54
N THR A 67 23.38 0.11 2.59
CA THR A 67 24.32 1.24 2.50
C THR A 67 23.83 2.49 3.24
N PHE A 68 22.53 2.83 3.12
CA PHE A 68 21.97 4.10 3.60
C PHE A 68 20.95 3.95 4.74
N GLY A 69 20.65 2.72 5.16
CA GLY A 69 19.76 2.41 6.27
C GLY A 69 18.50 1.66 5.83
N GLU A 70 18.03 0.76 6.69
CA GLU A 70 16.82 -0.06 6.46
C GLU A 70 15.55 0.77 6.23
N ASP A 71 15.52 2.00 6.76
CA ASP A 71 14.39 2.93 6.68
C ASP A 71 14.48 3.95 5.54
N LEU A 72 15.47 3.81 4.64
CA LEU A 72 15.70 4.74 3.53
C LEU A 72 14.42 4.98 2.71
N MET A 73 13.74 3.91 2.32
CA MET A 73 12.55 4.01 1.46
C MET A 73 11.39 4.71 2.18
N SER A 74 11.26 4.49 3.49
CA SER A 74 10.27 5.15 4.35
C SER A 74 10.55 6.64 4.48
N LYS A 75 11.82 7.05 4.53
CA LYS A 75 12.22 8.47 4.50
C LYS A 75 11.92 9.12 3.16
N VAL A 76 12.29 8.47 2.05
CA VAL A 76 12.08 9.00 0.70
C VAL A 76 10.60 9.24 0.44
N ILE A 77 9.73 8.25 0.70
CA ILE A 77 8.30 8.42 0.46
C ILE A 77 7.68 9.49 1.37
N ALA A 78 8.18 9.66 2.60
CA ALA A 78 7.72 10.72 3.50
C ALA A 78 8.08 12.11 2.96
N GLU A 79 9.27 12.28 2.39
CA GLU A 79 9.64 13.54 1.71
C GLU A 79 8.83 13.75 0.43
N ASP A 80 8.64 12.73 -0.41
CA ASP A 80 7.81 12.82 -1.62
C ASP A 80 6.37 13.29 -1.28
N VAL A 81 5.78 12.73 -0.22
CA VAL A 81 4.45 13.11 0.29
C VAL A 81 4.43 14.55 0.84
N LYS A 82 5.49 15.00 1.50
CA LYS A 82 5.61 16.39 1.98
C LYS A 82 5.71 17.38 0.83
N GLU A 83 6.46 17.04 -0.21
CA GLU A 83 6.69 17.89 -1.40
C GLU A 83 5.52 17.89 -2.39
N ALA A 84 4.69 16.83 -2.40
CA ALA A 84 3.52 16.75 -3.25
C ALA A 84 2.61 17.99 -3.11
N THR A 85 2.06 18.49 -4.21
CA THR A 85 1.15 19.65 -4.17
C THR A 85 -0.32 19.24 -4.08
N ASP A 86 -0.59 17.95 -4.26
CA ASP A 86 -1.93 17.36 -4.28
C ASP A 86 -2.58 17.38 -2.90
N THR A 87 -3.90 17.56 -2.89
CA THR A 87 -4.71 17.59 -1.66
C THR A 87 -5.05 16.20 -1.14
N ILE A 88 -5.14 15.19 -2.01
CA ILE A 88 -5.39 13.80 -1.64
C ILE A 88 -4.23 12.95 -2.12
N ILE A 89 -3.54 12.35 -1.17
CA ILE A 89 -2.34 11.56 -1.41
C ILE A 89 -2.58 10.15 -0.89
N ILE A 90 -2.23 9.14 -1.68
CA ILE A 90 -2.39 7.73 -1.33
C ILE A 90 -1.01 7.10 -1.25
N VAL A 91 -0.64 6.58 -0.10
CA VAL A 91 0.62 5.86 0.09
C VAL A 91 0.35 4.37 0.05
N GLU A 92 0.71 3.76 -1.09
CA GLU A 92 0.53 2.34 -1.34
C GLU A 92 1.71 1.53 -0.81
N GLY A 93 1.42 0.36 -0.24
CA GLY A 93 2.45 -0.62 0.10
C GLY A 93 3.13 -0.36 1.44
N VAL A 94 2.44 0.28 2.38
CA VAL A 94 2.83 0.35 3.79
C VAL A 94 2.83 -1.08 4.35
N ARG A 95 4.00 -1.63 4.67
CA ARG A 95 4.16 -3.05 5.05
C ARG A 95 5.00 -3.28 6.30
N ARG A 96 5.67 -2.25 6.81
CA ARG A 96 6.49 -2.32 8.02
C ARG A 96 6.10 -1.23 9.02
N PRO A 97 6.23 -1.45 10.34
CA PRO A 97 6.03 -0.40 11.33
C PRO A 97 6.90 0.85 11.08
N SER A 98 8.11 0.66 10.53
CA SER A 98 9.00 1.76 10.12
C SER A 98 8.41 2.64 9.02
N ASP A 99 7.63 2.07 8.10
CA ASP A 99 6.97 2.81 7.01
C ASP A 99 5.96 3.80 7.59
N VAL A 100 5.23 3.34 8.60
CA VAL A 100 4.19 4.11 9.27
C VAL A 100 4.79 5.21 10.14
N ALA A 101 5.92 4.95 10.80
CA ALA A 101 6.54 5.89 11.73
C ALA A 101 6.84 7.25 11.09
N TYR A 102 7.42 7.28 9.88
CA TYR A 102 7.74 8.55 9.20
C TYR A 102 6.50 9.26 8.64
N LEU A 103 5.50 8.48 8.19
CA LEU A 103 4.27 9.04 7.63
C LEU A 103 3.34 9.61 8.71
N LYS A 104 3.26 8.97 9.89
CA LYS A 104 2.47 9.43 11.04
C LYS A 104 2.85 10.82 11.54
N GLU A 105 4.10 11.25 11.33
CA GLU A 105 4.58 12.59 11.69
C GLU A 105 4.08 13.69 10.73
N ILE A 106 3.50 13.31 9.58
CA ILE A 106 3.00 14.26 8.59
C ILE A 106 1.55 14.62 8.94
N PRO A 107 1.22 15.91 9.16
CA PRO A 107 -0.16 16.32 9.40
C PRO A 107 -1.09 15.89 8.26
N GLY A 108 -2.24 15.33 8.64
CA GLY A 108 -3.22 14.79 7.69
C GLY A 108 -2.98 13.34 7.26
N PHE A 109 -2.01 12.64 7.89
CA PHE A 109 -1.84 11.21 7.69
C PHE A 109 -2.88 10.37 8.44
N HIS A 110 -3.52 9.46 7.69
CA HIS A 110 -4.48 8.48 8.17
C HIS A 110 -4.12 7.09 7.64
N LEU A 111 -4.01 6.12 8.55
CA LEU A 111 -3.73 4.73 8.19
C LEU A 111 -5.06 3.96 8.02
N ILE A 112 -5.25 3.39 6.83
CA ILE A 112 -6.40 2.57 6.44
C ILE A 112 -5.95 1.12 6.29
N ALA A 113 -6.58 0.21 7.04
CA ALA A 113 -6.42 -1.22 6.83
C ALA A 113 -7.54 -1.76 5.94
N VAL A 114 -7.18 -2.62 4.99
CA VAL A 114 -8.13 -3.30 4.11
C VAL A 114 -8.11 -4.79 4.41
N THR A 115 -9.26 -5.34 4.77
CA THR A 115 -9.40 -6.76 5.14
C THR A 115 -10.31 -7.48 4.15
N ALA A 116 -10.07 -8.79 4.01
CA ALA A 116 -10.98 -9.71 3.34
C ALA A 116 -10.68 -11.12 3.83
N ASP A 117 -11.70 -11.97 3.85
CA ASP A 117 -11.59 -13.34 4.32
C ASP A 117 -10.55 -14.11 3.50
N ILE A 118 -9.82 -15.01 4.16
CA ILE A 118 -8.75 -15.79 3.53
C ILE A 118 -9.24 -16.57 2.30
N ARG A 119 -10.49 -17.08 2.32
CA ARG A 119 -11.11 -17.76 1.18
C ARG A 119 -11.38 -16.80 0.03
N THR A 120 -11.95 -15.62 0.31
CA THR A 120 -12.16 -14.56 -0.68
C THR A 120 -10.85 -14.12 -1.32
N ARG A 121 -9.78 -13.96 -0.53
CA ARG A 121 -8.44 -13.57 -1.03
C ARG A 121 -7.82 -14.68 -1.89
N PHE A 122 -7.98 -15.94 -1.50
CA PHE A 122 -7.54 -17.09 -2.29
C PHE A 122 -8.25 -17.15 -3.66
N ASP A 123 -9.57 -16.98 -3.67
CA ASP A 123 -10.36 -16.97 -4.91
C ASP A 123 -9.95 -15.82 -5.85
N ARG A 124 -9.57 -14.65 -5.28
CA ARG A 124 -9.08 -13.52 -6.07
C ARG A 124 -7.72 -13.82 -6.71
N ILE A 125 -6.79 -14.44 -5.98
CA ILE A 125 -5.46 -14.77 -6.49
C ILE A 125 -5.55 -15.77 -7.64
N THR A 126 -6.30 -16.85 -7.43
CA THR A 126 -6.47 -17.91 -8.44
C THR A 126 -7.14 -17.40 -9.71
N LYS A 127 -8.05 -16.42 -9.61
CA LYS A 127 -8.66 -15.76 -10.78
C LYS A 127 -7.74 -14.74 -11.46
N ARG A 128 -6.97 -13.97 -10.68
CA ARG A 128 -6.15 -12.86 -11.18
C ARG A 128 -4.96 -13.34 -12.03
N SER A 129 -4.40 -14.51 -11.73
CA SER A 129 -3.31 -15.12 -12.50
C SER A 129 -2.12 -14.17 -12.74
N GLU A 130 -1.77 -13.35 -11.75
CA GLU A 130 -0.71 -12.35 -11.89
C GLU A 130 0.67 -13.04 -11.96
N ASN A 131 0.85 -14.09 -11.16
CA ASN A 131 2.03 -14.94 -11.20
C ASN A 131 1.74 -16.27 -11.93
N PRO A 132 2.77 -16.89 -12.54
CA PRO A 132 2.62 -18.17 -13.24
C PRO A 132 2.05 -19.30 -12.39
N ASP A 133 2.24 -19.25 -11.07
CA ASP A 133 1.80 -20.25 -10.10
C ASP A 133 0.45 -19.94 -9.45
N ASP A 134 -0.13 -18.75 -9.68
CA ASP A 134 -1.37 -18.33 -9.01
C ASP A 134 -2.56 -19.26 -9.32
N GLN A 135 -2.69 -19.74 -10.56
CA GLN A 135 -3.79 -20.62 -10.97
C GLN A 135 -3.67 -22.05 -10.42
N THR A 136 -2.45 -22.50 -10.13
CA THR A 136 -2.18 -23.87 -9.65
C THR A 136 -1.98 -23.91 -8.14
N LYS A 137 -2.05 -22.75 -7.47
CA LYS A 137 -1.88 -22.62 -6.03
C LYS A 137 -3.03 -23.28 -5.27
N THR A 138 -2.69 -24.23 -4.40
CA THR A 138 -3.64 -24.86 -3.46
C THR A 138 -3.94 -23.94 -2.29
N PHE A 139 -5.10 -24.09 -1.67
CA PHE A 139 -5.48 -23.29 -0.50
C PHE A 139 -4.52 -23.49 0.67
N GLU A 140 -4.02 -24.71 0.90
CA GLU A 140 -3.08 -25.03 1.98
C GLU A 140 -1.74 -24.29 1.83
N VAL A 141 -1.24 -24.18 0.59
CA VAL A 141 -0.04 -23.39 0.28
C VAL A 141 -0.29 -21.90 0.55
N PHE A 142 -1.44 -21.39 0.10
CA PHE A 142 -1.81 -20.00 0.33
C PHE A 142 -1.97 -19.66 1.82
N GLU A 143 -2.58 -20.55 2.60
CA GLU A 143 -2.73 -20.41 4.05
C GLU A 143 -1.36 -20.38 4.74
N LYS A 144 -0.43 -21.23 4.32
CA LYS A 144 0.95 -21.21 4.83
C LYS A 144 1.65 -19.89 4.49
N GLU A 145 1.44 -19.32 3.30
CA GLU A 145 1.99 -18.01 2.92
C GLU A 145 1.49 -16.88 3.85
N GLN A 146 0.29 -17.00 4.42
CA GLN A 146 -0.23 -16.00 5.37
C GLN A 146 0.54 -15.96 6.70
N THR A 147 1.32 -16.99 7.00
CA THR A 147 2.18 -17.03 8.19
C THR A 147 3.59 -16.48 7.94
N GLN A 148 3.88 -16.02 6.73
CA GLN A 148 5.16 -15.40 6.43
C GLN A 148 5.29 -14.05 7.14
N GLU A 149 6.53 -13.69 7.48
CA GLU A 149 6.87 -12.48 8.22
C GLU A 149 6.25 -11.20 7.61
N ALA A 150 6.16 -11.13 6.29
CA ALA A 150 5.56 -9.99 5.60
C ALA A 150 4.06 -9.81 5.90
N GLU A 151 3.30 -10.91 5.96
CA GLU A 151 1.87 -10.89 6.27
C GLU A 151 1.63 -10.63 7.77
N ILE A 152 2.46 -11.21 8.65
CA ILE A 152 2.41 -10.93 10.10
C ILE A 152 2.63 -9.44 10.39
N LYS A 153 3.62 -8.83 9.73
CA LYS A 153 3.89 -7.39 9.88
C LYS A 153 2.75 -6.52 9.36
N ILE A 154 2.04 -6.95 8.32
CA ILE A 154 0.84 -6.27 7.84
C ILE A 154 -0.26 -6.31 8.90
N ASP A 155 -0.45 -7.46 9.57
CA ASP A 155 -1.45 -7.59 10.63
C ASP A 155 -1.11 -6.71 11.84
N GLU A 156 0.18 -6.62 12.21
CA GLU A 156 0.66 -5.71 13.25
C GLU A 156 0.32 -4.25 12.93
N ILE A 157 0.60 -3.80 11.70
CA ILE A 157 0.30 -2.43 11.25
C ILE A 157 -1.21 -2.17 11.19
N SER A 158 -1.98 -3.17 10.77
CA SER A 158 -3.43 -3.04 10.61
C SER A 158 -4.15 -2.83 11.94
N ARG A 159 -3.56 -3.27 13.06
CA ARG A 159 -4.09 -2.99 14.42
C ARG A 159 -4.03 -1.52 14.81
N ASP A 160 -3.08 -0.79 14.23
CA ASP A 160 -2.90 0.65 14.46
C ASP A 160 -3.65 1.52 13.44
N ALA A 161 -4.44 0.91 12.55
CA ALA A 161 -5.21 1.63 11.56
C ALA A 161 -6.37 2.41 12.21
N GLU A 162 -6.62 3.61 11.69
CA GLU A 162 -7.73 4.45 12.13
C GLU A 162 -9.09 3.91 11.68
N VAL A 163 -9.10 3.26 10.52
CA VAL A 163 -10.27 2.59 9.96
C VAL A 163 -9.87 1.26 9.35
N VAL A 164 -10.77 0.29 9.47
CA VAL A 164 -10.69 -1.01 8.80
C VAL A 164 -11.81 -1.06 7.78
N ILE A 165 -11.47 -1.22 6.50
CA ILE A 165 -12.40 -1.38 5.39
C ILE A 165 -12.55 -2.87 5.10
N ASP A 166 -13.77 -3.39 5.23
CA ASP A 166 -14.10 -4.78 4.96
C ASP A 166 -14.45 -4.98 3.47
N ASN A 167 -13.64 -5.75 2.77
CA ASN A 167 -13.81 -6.09 1.36
C ASN A 167 -14.27 -7.54 1.17
N ASN A 168 -15.21 -8.00 2.00
CA ASN A 168 -15.93 -9.26 1.83
C ASN A 168 -17.25 -9.11 1.05
N GLY A 169 -17.77 -7.88 0.96
CA GLY A 169 -19.01 -7.57 0.27
C GLY A 169 -18.87 -7.32 -1.24
N SER A 170 -19.87 -6.62 -1.76
CA SER A 170 -19.89 -6.11 -3.13
C SER A 170 -18.96 -4.90 -3.31
N LEU A 171 -18.70 -4.56 -4.57
CA LEU A 171 -17.89 -3.38 -4.91
C LEU A 171 -18.56 -2.06 -4.46
N GLU A 172 -19.89 -2.02 -4.47
CA GLU A 172 -20.66 -0.86 -3.99
C GLU A 172 -20.51 -0.67 -2.48
N GLU A 173 -20.56 -1.77 -1.71
CA GLU A 173 -20.33 -1.74 -0.26
C GLU A 173 -18.87 -1.36 0.07
N LEU A 174 -17.91 -1.80 -0.73
CA LEU A 174 -16.51 -1.37 -0.60
C LEU A 174 -16.38 0.14 -0.81
N TYR A 175 -16.96 0.67 -1.89
CA TYR A 175 -16.86 2.08 -2.24
C TYR A 175 -17.61 2.97 -1.25
N THR A 176 -18.75 2.52 -0.73
CA THR A 176 -19.48 3.23 0.32
C THR A 176 -18.62 3.42 1.57
N GLN A 177 -17.92 2.38 2.02
CA GLN A 177 -17.00 2.49 3.17
C GLN A 177 -15.83 3.46 2.90
N VAL A 178 -15.30 3.47 1.68
CA VAL A 178 -14.25 4.42 1.28
C VAL A 178 -14.77 5.85 1.30
N ASP A 179 -15.94 6.09 0.72
CA ASP A 179 -16.60 7.40 0.66
C ASP A 179 -16.88 7.93 2.07
N GLU A 180 -17.46 7.11 2.95
CA GLU A 180 -17.71 7.47 4.35
C GLU A 180 -16.44 7.91 5.09
N PHE A 181 -15.29 7.33 4.77
CA PHE A 181 -14.03 7.73 5.38
C PHE A 181 -13.47 9.02 4.77
N VAL A 182 -13.36 9.09 3.44
CA VAL A 182 -12.78 10.25 2.73
C VAL A 182 -13.57 11.52 3.01
N LEU A 183 -14.91 11.44 3.00
CA LEU A 183 -15.78 12.60 3.21
C LEU A 183 -15.64 13.25 4.58
N LYS A 184 -15.13 12.54 5.61
CA LYS A 184 -14.85 13.15 6.94
C LYS A 184 -13.80 14.27 6.89
N PHE A 185 -12.94 14.25 5.86
CA PHE A 185 -11.79 15.14 5.76
C PHE A 185 -11.84 16.08 4.54
N THR A 186 -12.78 15.85 3.61
CA THR A 186 -12.95 16.66 2.41
C THR A 186 -14.23 17.52 2.42
N SER A 187 -15.01 17.48 3.50
CA SER A 187 -16.24 18.27 3.69
C SER A 187 -15.96 19.68 4.20
#